data_AF-A0A235IS51-F1
#
_entry.id   AF-A0A235IS51-F1
#
_cell.length_a   1.000
_cell.length_b   1.000
_cell.length_c   1.000
_cell.angle_alpha   90.00
_cell.angle_beta   90.00
_cell.angle_gamma   90.00
#
_symmetry.space_group_name_H-M   'P 1'
#
loop_
_entity.id
_entity.type
_entity.pdbx_description
1 polymer ?
#
loop_
_entity_poly.entity_id
_entity_poly.type
_entity_poly.pdbx_seq_one_letter_code
_entity_poly.pdbx_strand_id
1 'polypeptide(L)'
;MSDRHLKLLLFDQDPIFRLGLRVALEAIPNLEVTGVVETDTTALQILAEIAQEDPKQVNLLVLEFGNGRSTTSQQLGLQFCRQLKALYPNLPILLLSSVQEQGLLLAAKSIGVNGYCAKGTPLPELVAAMQEVADGGDYWFRDTEAMALPTPRANATPNFLLPSTDAINRVFPYSPLPFSRLRNNLRLSGIAYIEATLTAVTAQLQVPGLAVLDRAILAGRRRELLAARWLLNRLLVSSQERQEKHIPVADEPPLTPLLSSAIEQRQTVSPLLSPGTLQSALFTSCVSKLQFSLINVTDVPLEIDIFREDKKRELLYLILQKLAEQLDELRASQIQLNQLNEVKNTLIGDLWQAAITDFFGKFSRIKLGNNNIEIVNLFLQNAEFVQRDILNKIPLICELYSYLLFQTELNIDNTSYPVVSAEAKSQTLMILENLLIQVANGVVQPLLNYLADVEEIKQNFYNRQLISTREIERFRNDLSWKYRFSNYINEPKAVFESRYELFVIAPRGIASTSVYASRNQELGKLSNIPLVVTLLLEFSDAIAPRLKSLLSFLGSGIVFILTQIIGRGLGLIGRGILQGIGSVSLLEKNLRRNSDRTK
;
A
#
# COMPACT_ATOMS: atom_id res chain seq x y z
N MET A 1 -35.34 -27.27 6.10
CA MET A 1 -36.11 -26.10 5.63
C MET A 1 -35.22 -25.40 4.63
N SER A 2 -35.60 -25.52 3.36
CA SER A 2 -35.05 -24.91 2.13
C SER A 2 -33.56 -25.12 1.81
N ASP A 3 -33.26 -26.22 1.11
CA ASP A 3 -32.06 -26.45 0.27
C ASP A 3 -32.01 -25.48 -0.94
N ARG A 4 -32.20 -24.18 -0.73
CA ARG A 4 -32.24 -23.19 -1.80
C ARG A 4 -30.90 -22.46 -1.85
N HIS A 5 -30.09 -22.79 -2.85
CA HIS A 5 -28.85 -22.07 -3.15
C HIS A 5 -29.17 -20.58 -3.37
N LEU A 6 -28.47 -19.71 -2.64
CA LEU A 6 -28.57 -18.27 -2.81
C LEU A 6 -27.78 -17.87 -4.06
N LYS A 7 -28.50 -17.45 -5.11
CA LYS A 7 -27.93 -17.10 -6.41
C LYS A 7 -27.60 -15.62 -6.50
N LEU A 8 -26.33 -15.32 -6.73
CA LEU A 8 -25.74 -13.99 -6.61
C LEU A 8 -25.30 -13.46 -7.97
N LEU A 9 -25.68 -12.22 -8.27
CA LEU A 9 -25.03 -11.41 -9.29
C LEU A 9 -24.05 -10.47 -8.60
N LEU A 10 -22.76 -10.58 -8.94
CA LEU A 10 -21.72 -9.70 -8.39
C LEU A 10 -21.44 -8.55 -9.34
N PHE A 11 -21.44 -7.32 -8.83
CA PHE A 11 -21.10 -6.13 -9.58
C PHE A 11 -19.95 -5.38 -8.90
N ASP A 12 -18.80 -5.33 -9.57
CA ASP A 12 -17.65 -4.55 -9.10
C ASP A 12 -16.74 -4.16 -10.26
N GLN A 13 -16.28 -2.91 -10.26
CA GLN A 13 -15.36 -2.38 -11.27
C GLN A 13 -13.91 -2.88 -11.04
N ASP A 14 -13.56 -3.32 -9.83
CA ASP A 14 -12.24 -3.86 -9.51
C ASP A 14 -12.16 -5.36 -9.89
N PRO A 15 -11.38 -5.74 -10.93
CA PRO A 15 -11.29 -7.12 -11.38
C PRO A 15 -10.65 -8.07 -10.35
N ILE A 16 -9.78 -7.56 -9.48
CA ILE A 16 -9.11 -8.36 -8.44
C ILE A 16 -10.10 -8.65 -7.30
N PHE A 17 -10.78 -7.61 -6.81
CA PHE A 17 -11.79 -7.77 -5.76
C PHE A 17 -12.92 -8.70 -6.22
N ARG A 18 -13.37 -8.50 -7.46
CA ARG A 18 -14.38 -9.32 -8.12
C ARG A 18 -13.99 -10.80 -8.20
N LEU A 19 -12.77 -11.11 -8.61
CA LEU A 19 -12.25 -12.48 -8.65
C LEU A 19 -12.13 -13.08 -7.24
N GLY A 20 -11.55 -12.32 -6.30
CA GLY A 20 -11.36 -12.78 -4.92
C GLY A 20 -12.68 -13.06 -4.21
N LEU A 21 -13.66 -12.16 -4.36
CA LEU A 21 -14.99 -12.32 -3.79
C LEU A 21 -15.72 -13.53 -4.39
N ARG A 22 -15.65 -13.71 -5.71
CA ARG A 22 -16.22 -14.90 -6.38
C ARG A 22 -15.65 -16.19 -5.79
N VAL A 23 -14.32 -16.32 -5.75
CA VAL A 23 -13.64 -17.52 -5.23
C VAL A 23 -14.00 -17.77 -3.76
N ALA A 24 -14.05 -16.71 -2.95
CA ALA A 24 -14.40 -16.82 -1.54
C ALA A 24 -15.86 -17.26 -1.32
N LEU A 25 -16.81 -16.76 -2.12
CA LEU A 25 -18.23 -17.10 -2.00
C LEU A 25 -18.55 -18.49 -2.59
N GLU A 26 -17.93 -18.87 -3.72
CA GLU A 26 -18.10 -20.20 -4.33
C GLU A 26 -17.54 -21.33 -3.44
N ALA A 27 -16.63 -21.02 -2.51
CA ALA A 27 -16.13 -21.98 -1.52
C ALA A 27 -17.15 -22.30 -0.40
N ILE A 28 -18.24 -21.54 -0.29
CA ILE A 28 -19.25 -21.68 0.77
C ILE A 28 -20.43 -22.52 0.27
N PRO A 29 -20.80 -23.60 0.98
CA PRO A 29 -21.99 -24.37 0.64
C PRO A 29 -23.25 -23.49 0.65
N ASN A 30 -24.13 -23.69 -0.33
CA ASN A 30 -25.41 -22.97 -0.49
C ASN A 30 -25.32 -21.55 -1.08
N LEU A 31 -24.16 -21.11 -1.56
CA LEU A 31 -24.01 -19.90 -2.38
C LEU A 31 -23.64 -20.28 -3.82
N GLU A 32 -24.21 -19.56 -4.79
CA GLU A 32 -23.91 -19.74 -6.22
C GLU A 32 -23.73 -18.36 -6.86
N VAL A 33 -22.58 -18.11 -7.48
CA VAL A 33 -22.34 -16.87 -8.23
C VAL A 33 -22.78 -17.09 -9.68
N THR A 34 -23.96 -16.61 -10.05
CA THR A 34 -24.55 -16.83 -11.38
C THR A 34 -23.94 -15.96 -12.46
N GLY A 35 -23.33 -14.84 -12.06
CA GLY A 35 -22.72 -13.91 -12.98
C GLY A 35 -21.87 -12.88 -12.25
N VAL A 36 -20.99 -12.27 -13.03
CA VAL A 36 -20.08 -11.27 -12.52
C VAL A 36 -19.95 -10.15 -13.55
N VAL A 37 -20.16 -8.91 -13.12
CA VAL A 37 -20.37 -7.78 -14.02
C VAL A 37 -19.48 -6.61 -13.65
N GLU A 38 -19.03 -5.88 -14.67
CA GLU A 38 -18.10 -4.76 -14.56
C GLU A 38 -18.75 -3.39 -14.78
N THR A 39 -19.75 -3.33 -15.65
CA THR A 39 -20.33 -2.07 -16.13
C THR A 39 -21.83 -2.05 -15.95
N ASP A 40 -22.38 -0.88 -15.63
CA ASP A 40 -23.81 -0.65 -15.42
C ASP A 40 -24.64 -1.19 -16.61
N THR A 41 -24.15 -0.98 -17.83
CA THR A 41 -24.79 -1.43 -19.07
C THR A 41 -24.86 -2.96 -19.17
N THR A 42 -23.76 -3.65 -18.88
CA THR A 42 -23.73 -5.12 -18.92
C THR A 42 -24.60 -5.71 -17.82
N ALA A 43 -24.71 -5.04 -16.66
CA ALA A 43 -25.54 -5.51 -15.55
C ALA A 43 -27.02 -5.43 -15.88
N LEU A 44 -27.45 -4.32 -16.49
CA LEU A 44 -28.81 -4.18 -16.97
C LEU A 44 -29.15 -5.17 -18.08
N GLN A 45 -28.21 -5.45 -18.98
CA GLN A 45 -28.40 -6.44 -20.04
C GLN A 45 -28.59 -7.85 -19.47
N ILE A 46 -27.70 -8.29 -18.56
CA ILE A 46 -27.80 -9.62 -17.93
C ILE A 46 -29.09 -9.73 -17.10
N LEU A 47 -29.45 -8.70 -16.35
CA LEU A 47 -30.69 -8.69 -15.59
C LEU A 47 -31.93 -8.74 -16.49
N ALA A 48 -31.87 -8.10 -17.67
CA ALA A 48 -32.96 -8.14 -18.65
C ALA A 48 -33.10 -9.53 -19.30
N GLU A 49 -31.99 -10.18 -19.62
CA GLU A 49 -31.96 -11.56 -20.13
C GLU A 49 -32.53 -12.53 -19.07
N ILE A 50 -32.08 -12.41 -17.82
CA ILE A 50 -32.55 -13.24 -16.70
C ILE A 50 -34.05 -13.01 -16.42
N ALA A 51 -34.51 -11.76 -16.46
CA ALA A 51 -35.92 -11.45 -16.24
C ALA A 51 -36.84 -12.03 -17.32
N GLN A 52 -36.34 -12.32 -18.53
CA GLN A 52 -37.09 -12.97 -19.60
C GLN A 52 -37.14 -14.50 -19.45
N GLU A 53 -36.07 -15.12 -18.92
CA GLU A 53 -35.98 -16.57 -18.75
C GLU A 53 -36.60 -17.07 -17.43
N ASP A 54 -36.06 -16.63 -16.29
CA ASP A 54 -36.60 -16.91 -14.95
C ASP A 54 -36.18 -15.79 -13.97
N PRO A 55 -37.11 -14.93 -13.54
CA PRO A 55 -36.83 -13.85 -12.58
C PRO A 55 -36.25 -14.33 -11.24
N LYS A 56 -36.36 -15.63 -10.90
CA LYS A 56 -35.83 -16.22 -9.66
C LYS A 56 -34.39 -16.71 -9.78
N GLN A 57 -33.76 -16.58 -10.95
CA GLN A 57 -32.39 -17.02 -11.22
C GLN A 57 -31.33 -16.16 -10.51
N VAL A 58 -31.65 -14.92 -10.13
CA VAL A 58 -30.84 -14.09 -9.23
C VAL A 58 -31.68 -13.72 -8.02
N ASN A 59 -31.16 -14.01 -6.83
CA ASN A 59 -31.85 -13.74 -5.56
C ASN A 59 -31.25 -12.54 -4.83
N LEU A 60 -30.03 -12.13 -5.17
CA LEU A 60 -29.36 -10.97 -4.59
C LEU A 60 -28.38 -10.35 -5.58
N LEU A 61 -28.43 -9.03 -5.71
CA LEU A 61 -27.37 -8.24 -6.36
C LEU A 61 -26.42 -7.70 -5.29
N VAL A 62 -25.14 -8.04 -5.41
CA VAL A 62 -24.06 -7.47 -4.59
C VAL A 62 -23.37 -6.39 -5.41
N LEU A 63 -23.51 -5.13 -4.98
CA LEU A 63 -23.17 -3.97 -5.79
C LEU A 63 -22.08 -3.12 -5.14
N GLU A 64 -21.00 -2.85 -5.87
CA GLU A 64 -20.07 -1.78 -5.50
C GLU A 64 -20.70 -0.41 -5.75
N PHE A 65 -20.78 0.38 -4.68
CA PHE A 65 -21.40 1.69 -4.63
C PHE A 65 -20.38 2.81 -4.93
N GLY A 66 -19.87 2.87 -6.16
CA GLY A 66 -18.92 3.89 -6.61
C GLY A 66 -17.55 3.81 -5.92
N ASN A 67 -16.48 4.11 -6.65
CA ASN A 67 -15.12 3.79 -6.20
C ASN A 67 -14.52 4.72 -5.11
N GLY A 68 -15.33 5.50 -4.39
CA GLY A 68 -14.90 6.39 -3.30
C GLY A 68 -13.90 7.49 -3.67
N ARG A 69 -13.56 7.68 -4.95
CA ARG A 69 -12.46 8.54 -5.42
C ARG A 69 -12.91 9.89 -6.00
N SER A 70 -14.21 10.09 -6.25
CA SER A 70 -14.80 11.38 -6.66
C SER A 70 -16.29 11.48 -6.33
N THR A 71 -16.77 12.68 -6.04
CA THR A 71 -18.20 12.99 -5.82
C THR A 71 -19.06 12.62 -7.02
N THR A 72 -18.52 12.72 -8.24
CA THR A 72 -19.19 12.34 -9.48
C THR A 72 -19.43 10.83 -9.56
N SER A 73 -18.48 9.99 -9.13
CA SER A 73 -18.66 8.53 -9.13
C SER A 73 -19.73 8.08 -8.12
N GLN A 74 -19.79 8.72 -6.96
CA GLN A 74 -20.81 8.45 -5.93
C GLN A 74 -22.21 8.83 -6.42
N GLN A 75 -22.34 9.97 -7.12
CA GLN A 75 -23.61 10.38 -7.73
C GLN A 75 -24.07 9.42 -8.82
N LEU A 76 -23.16 8.93 -9.66
CA LEU A 76 -23.47 7.93 -10.69
C LEU A 76 -23.94 6.60 -10.07
N GLY A 77 -23.29 6.14 -8.99
CA GLY A 77 -23.72 4.94 -8.26
C GLY A 77 -25.13 5.06 -7.67
N LEU A 78 -25.49 6.23 -7.12
CA LEU A 78 -26.86 6.51 -6.66
C LEU A 78 -27.88 6.51 -7.81
N GLN A 79 -27.53 7.09 -8.95
CA GLN A 79 -28.39 7.07 -10.15
C GLN A 79 -28.62 5.65 -10.64
N PHE A 80 -27.57 4.82 -10.63
CA PHE A 80 -27.68 3.41 -11.01
C PHE A 80 -28.56 2.61 -10.05
N CYS A 81 -28.43 2.81 -8.73
CA CYS A 81 -29.32 2.20 -7.75
C CYS A 81 -30.79 2.57 -7.99
N ARG A 82 -31.08 3.84 -8.34
CA ARG A 82 -32.44 4.29 -8.68
C ARG A 82 -32.96 3.59 -9.93
N GLN A 83 -32.12 3.50 -10.96
CA GLN A 83 -32.50 2.82 -12.21
C GLN A 83 -32.79 1.34 -11.97
N LEU A 84 -31.96 0.65 -11.19
CA LEU A 84 -32.17 -0.75 -10.83
C LEU A 84 -33.47 -0.95 -10.05
N LYS A 85 -33.77 -0.12 -9.05
CA LYS A 85 -35.01 -0.22 -8.27
C LYS A 85 -36.26 0.17 -9.06
N ALA A 86 -36.13 1.05 -10.05
CA ALA A 86 -37.23 1.38 -10.96
C ALA A 86 -37.57 0.22 -11.91
N LEU A 87 -36.55 -0.48 -12.43
CA LEU A 87 -36.74 -1.59 -13.38
C LEU A 87 -37.03 -2.94 -12.69
N TYR A 88 -36.41 -3.17 -11.53
CA TYR A 88 -36.47 -4.42 -10.77
C TYR A 88 -36.81 -4.15 -9.28
N PRO A 89 -38.05 -3.74 -8.97
CA PRO A 89 -38.42 -3.28 -7.63
C PRO A 89 -38.26 -4.34 -6.54
N ASN A 90 -38.41 -5.62 -6.91
CA ASN A 90 -38.33 -6.74 -5.97
C ASN A 90 -36.93 -7.37 -5.87
N LEU A 91 -35.94 -6.90 -6.64
CA LEU A 91 -34.58 -7.44 -6.57
C LEU A 91 -33.88 -6.89 -5.31
N PRO A 92 -33.45 -7.76 -4.37
CA PRO A 92 -32.67 -7.32 -3.22
C PRO A 92 -31.30 -6.80 -3.66
N ILE A 93 -30.88 -5.65 -3.10
CA ILE A 93 -29.57 -5.05 -3.39
C ILE A 93 -28.80 -4.89 -2.07
N LEU A 94 -27.64 -5.54 -1.98
CA LEU A 94 -26.66 -5.36 -0.91
C LEU A 94 -25.47 -4.57 -1.47
N LEU A 95 -25.21 -3.39 -0.90
CA LEU A 95 -24.01 -2.64 -1.23
C LEU A 95 -22.81 -3.25 -0.53
N LEU A 96 -21.73 -3.48 -1.27
CA LEU A 96 -20.43 -3.86 -0.72
C LEU A 96 -19.41 -2.83 -1.18
N SER A 97 -19.17 -1.80 -0.37
CA SER A 97 -18.42 -0.61 -0.80
C SER A 97 -17.42 -0.10 0.22
N SER A 98 -16.38 0.55 -0.28
CA SER A 98 -15.44 1.33 0.54
C SER A 98 -16.02 2.70 0.98
N VAL A 99 -17.14 3.15 0.40
CA VAL A 99 -17.81 4.39 0.80
C VAL A 99 -18.49 4.20 2.15
N GLN A 100 -18.14 5.04 3.14
CA GLN A 100 -18.71 5.01 4.50
C GLN A 100 -19.42 6.32 4.87
N GLU A 101 -19.56 7.24 3.92
CA GLU A 101 -20.21 8.54 4.17
C GLU A 101 -21.69 8.35 4.46
N GLN A 102 -22.08 8.70 5.69
CA GLN A 102 -23.41 8.41 6.23
C GLN A 102 -24.55 9.03 5.40
N GLY A 103 -24.33 10.24 4.85
CA GLY A 103 -25.31 10.90 3.98
C GLY A 103 -25.60 10.15 2.69
N LEU A 104 -24.58 9.55 2.07
CA LEU A 104 -24.74 8.76 0.84
C LEU A 104 -25.39 7.40 1.11
N LEU A 105 -25.03 6.76 2.23
CA LEU A 105 -25.65 5.50 2.65
C LEU A 105 -27.13 5.69 2.99
N LEU A 106 -27.48 6.78 3.68
CA LEU A 106 -28.88 7.14 3.93
C LEU A 106 -29.63 7.44 2.62
N ALA A 107 -28.99 8.10 1.66
CA ALA A 107 -29.57 8.33 0.33
C ALA A 107 -29.80 7.02 -0.42
N ALA A 108 -28.85 6.08 -0.39
CA ALA A 108 -29.01 4.75 -0.98
C ALA A 108 -30.14 3.96 -0.31
N LYS A 109 -30.22 3.99 1.02
CA LYS A 109 -31.33 3.39 1.77
C LYS A 109 -32.68 3.98 1.36
N SER A 110 -32.76 5.31 1.20
CA SER A 110 -33.99 5.97 0.75
C SER A 110 -34.44 5.60 -0.67
N ILE A 111 -33.52 5.14 -1.52
CA ILE A 111 -33.80 4.64 -2.88
C ILE A 111 -34.39 3.22 -2.85
N GLY A 112 -34.34 2.53 -1.70
CA GLY A 112 -34.85 1.17 -1.53
C GLY A 112 -33.78 0.08 -1.62
N VAL A 113 -32.50 0.44 -1.54
CA VAL A 113 -31.40 -0.52 -1.30
C VAL A 113 -31.66 -1.22 0.04
N ASN A 114 -31.37 -2.51 0.12
CA ASN A 114 -31.76 -3.35 1.25
C ASN A 114 -30.65 -3.49 2.29
N GLY A 115 -29.38 -3.42 1.88
CA GLY A 115 -28.30 -3.43 2.84
C GLY A 115 -27.01 -2.79 2.38
N TYR A 116 -26.07 -2.69 3.32
CA TYR A 116 -24.73 -2.18 3.18
C TYR A 116 -23.75 -2.96 4.05
N CYS A 117 -22.65 -3.38 3.45
CA CYS A 117 -21.44 -3.87 4.11
C CYS A 117 -20.24 -3.05 3.63
N ALA A 118 -19.33 -2.72 4.55
CA ALA A 118 -18.07 -2.10 4.17
C ALA A 118 -17.16 -3.13 3.45
N LYS A 119 -16.41 -2.71 2.43
CA LYS A 119 -15.33 -3.54 1.90
C LYS A 119 -14.31 -3.84 3.01
N GLY A 120 -14.00 -5.13 3.18
CA GLY A 120 -13.21 -5.62 4.31
C GLY A 120 -14.03 -6.19 5.47
N THR A 121 -15.37 -6.17 5.39
CA THR A 121 -16.25 -6.94 6.30
C THR A 121 -15.82 -8.42 6.28
N PRO A 122 -15.61 -9.06 7.45
CA PRO A 122 -15.25 -10.48 7.52
C PRO A 122 -16.24 -11.36 6.74
N LEU A 123 -15.73 -12.35 6.02
CA LEU A 123 -16.55 -13.21 5.15
C LEU A 123 -17.77 -13.84 5.85
N PRO A 124 -17.68 -14.34 7.10
CA PRO A 124 -18.86 -14.88 7.80
C PRO A 124 -19.95 -13.84 8.05
N GLU A 125 -19.56 -12.59 8.34
CA GLU A 125 -20.50 -11.50 8.57
C GLU A 125 -21.14 -11.04 7.26
N LEU A 126 -20.36 -10.95 6.18
CA LEU A 126 -20.86 -10.64 4.85
C LEU A 126 -21.90 -11.67 4.38
N VAL A 127 -21.67 -12.96 4.62
CA VAL A 127 -22.60 -14.04 4.26
C VAL A 127 -23.89 -13.95 5.07
N ALA A 128 -23.80 -13.64 6.36
CA ALA A 128 -24.99 -13.42 7.19
C ALA A 128 -25.83 -12.23 6.66
N ALA A 129 -25.17 -11.13 6.29
CA ALA A 129 -25.85 -9.98 5.68
C ALA A 129 -26.51 -10.32 4.34
N MET A 130 -25.84 -11.12 3.49
CA MET A 130 -26.41 -11.59 2.21
C MET A 130 -27.67 -12.43 2.43
N GLN A 131 -27.66 -13.33 3.41
CA GLN A 131 -28.82 -14.16 3.73
C GLN A 131 -29.99 -13.32 4.27
N GLU A 132 -29.72 -12.43 5.21
CA GLU A 132 -30.74 -11.55 5.80
C GLU A 132 -31.41 -10.66 4.75
N VAL A 133 -30.61 -10.07 3.84
CA VAL A 133 -31.13 -9.24 2.75
C VAL A 133 -31.92 -10.07 1.73
N ALA A 134 -31.45 -11.28 1.41
CA ALA A 134 -32.15 -12.16 0.47
C ALA A 134 -33.49 -12.67 1.00
N ASP A 135 -33.62 -12.83 2.32
CA ASP A 135 -34.86 -13.21 3.00
C ASP A 135 -35.84 -12.03 3.16
N GLY A 136 -35.47 -10.84 2.68
CA GLY A 136 -36.30 -9.64 2.70
C GLY A 136 -36.06 -8.71 3.90
N GLY A 137 -35.01 -8.97 4.69
CA GLY A 137 -34.55 -8.09 5.76
C GLY A 137 -33.69 -6.92 5.29
N ASP A 138 -33.32 -6.05 6.23
CA ASP A 138 -32.45 -4.88 6.00
C ASP A 138 -31.15 -5.02 6.83
N TYR A 139 -29.99 -4.77 6.23
CA TYR A 139 -28.68 -4.85 6.93
C TYR A 139 -27.86 -3.58 6.71
N TRP A 140 -27.74 -2.68 7.69
CA TRP A 140 -27.10 -1.36 7.46
C TRP A 140 -26.03 -0.98 8.48
N PHE A 141 -26.30 -1.22 9.77
CA PHE A 141 -25.40 -0.85 10.86
C PHE A 141 -25.55 -1.90 11.94
N ARG A 142 -24.55 -2.76 12.12
CA ARG A 142 -24.50 -3.66 13.27
C ARG A 142 -23.54 -3.06 14.28
N ASP A 143 -24.03 -2.79 15.49
CA ASP A 143 -23.18 -2.40 16.60
C ASP A 143 -22.21 -3.56 16.89
N THR A 144 -20.92 -3.33 16.66
CA THR A 144 -19.82 -4.26 16.98
C THR A 144 -19.57 -4.38 18.49
N GLU A 145 -20.65 -4.42 19.29
CA GLU A 145 -20.60 -4.66 20.74
C GLU A 145 -21.30 -5.96 21.16
N ALA A 146 -22.03 -6.64 20.28
CA ALA A 146 -22.83 -7.83 20.60
C ALA A 146 -22.23 -9.14 20.07
N MET A 147 -20.95 -9.43 20.34
CA MET A 147 -20.37 -10.78 20.21
C MET A 147 -19.27 -11.03 21.25
N ALA A 148 -19.52 -10.64 22.51
CA ALA A 148 -18.83 -11.20 23.65
C ALA A 148 -19.45 -12.57 23.99
N LEU A 149 -18.71 -13.65 23.74
CA LEU A 149 -19.08 -14.99 24.18
C LEU A 149 -19.22 -15.02 25.73
N PRO A 150 -20.28 -15.64 26.27
CA PRO A 150 -20.51 -15.69 27.71
C PRO A 150 -19.56 -16.66 28.40
N THR A 151 -19.04 -16.24 29.55
CA THR A 151 -18.29 -17.09 30.49
C THR A 151 -19.24 -18.10 31.15
N PRO A 152 -18.89 -19.40 31.25
CA PRO A 152 -19.68 -20.32 32.05
C PRO A 152 -19.21 -20.27 33.51
N ARG A 153 -20.10 -19.79 34.40
CA ARG A 153 -20.05 -20.10 35.83
C ARG A 153 -20.81 -21.41 36.09
N ALA A 154 -20.24 -22.19 37.00
CA ALA A 154 -20.66 -23.51 37.44
C ALA A 154 -22.12 -23.62 37.88
N ASN A 155 -22.77 -24.74 37.53
CA ASN A 155 -23.25 -25.75 38.49
C ASN A 155 -24.12 -26.83 37.80
N ALA A 156 -24.01 -28.06 38.33
CA ALA A 156 -24.90 -29.23 38.22
C ALA A 156 -24.82 -30.14 36.96
N THR A 157 -24.24 -31.32 37.20
CA THR A 157 -24.35 -32.64 36.54
C THR A 157 -25.82 -33.12 36.36
N PRO A 158 -26.17 -34.12 35.51
CA PRO A 158 -25.44 -35.41 35.33
C PRO A 158 -25.42 -36.12 33.94
N ASN A 159 -24.43 -37.02 33.83
CA ASN A 159 -24.29 -38.29 33.08
C ASN A 159 -24.68 -38.35 31.58
N PHE A 160 -23.92 -38.96 30.66
CA PHE A 160 -23.35 -40.32 30.71
C PHE A 160 -22.32 -40.57 29.55
N LEU A 161 -21.31 -41.40 29.84
CA LEU A 161 -20.46 -42.26 28.98
C LEU A 161 -19.36 -41.67 28.05
N LEU A 162 -18.12 -41.87 28.49
CA LEU A 162 -16.89 -42.00 27.70
C LEU A 162 -16.63 -43.49 27.37
N PRO A 163 -15.91 -43.81 26.29
CA PRO A 163 -15.01 -44.96 26.24
C PRO A 163 -13.58 -44.56 26.65
N SER A 164 -12.96 -45.48 27.35
CA SER A 164 -11.68 -45.45 28.06
C SER A 164 -10.42 -45.36 27.18
N THR A 165 -9.42 -44.66 27.70
CA THR A 165 -7.99 -44.80 27.40
C THR A 165 -7.46 -46.13 27.91
N ASP A 166 -6.71 -46.85 27.06
CA ASP A 166 -5.59 -47.69 27.47
C ASP A 166 -4.69 -47.93 26.26
N ALA A 167 -3.50 -47.30 26.23
CA ALA A 167 -2.28 -47.87 25.68
C ALA A 167 -1.10 -46.87 25.75
N ILE A 168 -0.05 -47.34 26.44
CA ILE A 168 1.36 -46.97 26.28
C ILE A 168 1.85 -45.79 27.14
N ASN A 169 2.19 -46.15 28.38
CA ASN A 169 3.42 -45.65 29.01
C ASN A 169 4.57 -46.59 28.61
N ARG A 170 5.69 -46.05 28.11
CA ARG A 170 7.05 -46.41 28.58
C ARG A 170 8.14 -45.52 27.96
N VAL A 171 9.03 -45.09 28.87
CA VAL A 171 10.40 -44.54 28.75
C VAL A 171 10.53 -43.02 29.02
N PHE A 172 11.03 -42.71 30.22
CA PHE A 172 11.43 -41.40 30.80
C PHE A 172 12.93 -41.10 30.52
N PRO A 173 13.56 -39.97 30.95
CA PRO A 173 13.05 -38.74 31.60
C PRO A 173 13.56 -37.43 30.95
N TYR A 174 12.83 -36.32 31.09
CA TYR A 174 13.36 -35.00 31.49
C TYR A 174 12.18 -34.03 31.58
N SER A 175 11.79 -33.70 32.80
CA SER A 175 10.79 -32.67 33.10
C SER A 175 11.33 -31.28 32.76
N PRO A 176 10.65 -30.44 31.96
CA PRO A 176 10.92 -29.02 31.98
C PRO A 176 9.99 -28.37 33.01
N LEU A 177 10.63 -27.68 33.95
CA LEU A 177 10.05 -26.90 35.05
C LEU A 177 8.78 -26.13 34.65
N PRO A 178 7.81 -25.90 35.57
CA PRO A 178 6.53 -25.23 35.28
C PRO A 178 6.68 -23.84 34.62
N PHE A 179 7.80 -23.16 34.87
CA PHE A 179 8.13 -21.87 34.25
C PHE A 179 8.39 -21.94 32.74
N SER A 180 8.78 -23.09 32.18
CA SER A 180 9.02 -23.25 30.74
C SER A 180 7.73 -23.17 29.90
N ARG A 181 6.65 -23.79 30.40
CA ARG A 181 5.32 -23.75 29.76
C ARG A 181 4.70 -22.36 29.86
N LEU A 182 4.81 -21.71 31.03
CA LEU A 182 4.35 -20.34 31.21
C LEU A 182 5.12 -19.37 30.30
N ARG A 183 6.44 -19.52 30.22
CA ARG A 183 7.29 -18.70 29.33
C ARG A 183 6.94 -18.87 27.86
N ASN A 184 6.71 -20.11 27.41
CA ASN A 184 6.34 -20.38 26.03
C ASN A 184 4.93 -19.85 25.70
N ASN A 185 3.98 -19.96 26.62
CA ASN A 185 2.64 -19.39 26.43
C ASN A 185 2.65 -17.85 26.42
N LEU A 186 3.42 -17.21 27.31
CA LEU A 186 3.62 -15.75 27.29
C LEU A 186 4.34 -15.28 26.02
N ARG A 187 5.30 -16.06 25.52
CA ARG A 187 5.99 -15.78 24.25
C ARG A 187 5.03 -15.89 23.06
N LEU A 188 4.26 -16.98 22.96
CA LEU A 188 3.32 -17.19 21.85
C LEU A 188 2.19 -16.16 21.86
N SER A 189 1.65 -15.83 23.04
CA SER A 189 0.63 -14.79 23.20
C SER A 189 1.19 -13.39 22.93
N GLY A 190 2.40 -13.08 23.37
CA GLY A 190 3.08 -11.80 23.11
C GLY A 190 3.44 -11.63 21.64
N ILE A 191 3.93 -12.67 20.96
CA ILE A 191 4.23 -12.63 19.52
C ILE A 191 2.93 -12.44 18.72
N ALA A 192 1.88 -13.20 19.02
CA ALA A 192 0.60 -13.07 18.31
C ALA A 192 0.00 -11.66 18.46
N TYR A 193 0.06 -11.08 19.65
CA TYR A 193 -0.38 -9.70 19.90
C TYR A 193 0.47 -8.68 19.13
N ILE A 194 1.81 -8.83 19.17
CA ILE A 194 2.71 -7.96 18.43
C ILE A 194 2.45 -8.06 16.93
N GLU A 195 2.27 -9.27 16.37
CA GLU A 195 2.01 -9.48 14.95
C GLU A 195 0.68 -8.89 14.49
N ALA A 196 -0.39 -9.08 15.27
CA ALA A 196 -1.70 -8.47 15.00
C ALA A 196 -1.62 -6.93 15.02
N THR A 197 -0.89 -6.37 15.97
CA THR A 197 -0.71 -4.91 16.08
C THR A 197 0.18 -4.37 14.95
N LEU A 198 1.20 -5.14 14.55
CA LEU A 198 2.11 -4.79 13.46
C LEU A 198 1.35 -4.80 12.13
N THR A 199 0.49 -5.79 11.87
CA THR A 199 -0.37 -5.81 10.69
C THR A 199 -1.30 -4.61 10.66
N ALA A 200 -1.95 -4.27 11.78
CA ALA A 200 -2.81 -3.09 11.87
C ALA A 200 -2.08 -1.77 11.61
N VAL A 201 -0.91 -1.56 12.23
CA VAL A 201 -0.11 -0.34 12.04
C VAL A 201 0.47 -0.25 10.62
N THR A 202 0.83 -1.38 10.02
CA THR A 202 1.35 -1.43 8.65
C THR A 202 0.25 -1.15 7.63
N ALA A 203 -0.96 -1.67 7.85
CA ALA A 203 -2.13 -1.34 7.06
C ALA A 203 -2.48 0.15 7.16
N GLN A 204 -2.39 0.74 8.35
CA GLN A 204 -2.57 2.19 8.55
C GLN A 204 -1.50 3.03 7.85
N LEU A 205 -0.25 2.55 7.73
CA LEU A 205 0.83 3.23 7.00
C LEU A 205 0.69 3.17 5.47
N GLN A 206 -0.10 2.22 4.95
CA GLN A 206 -0.35 2.04 3.53
C GLN A 206 -1.49 2.92 2.99
N VAL A 207 -2.22 3.62 3.87
CA VAL A 207 -3.29 4.55 3.46
C VAL A 207 -2.68 5.80 2.81
N PRO A 208 -2.99 6.11 1.53
CA PRO A 208 -2.50 7.32 0.87
C PRO A 208 -3.13 8.58 1.49
N GLY A 209 -2.36 9.67 1.64
CA GLY A 209 -2.87 10.96 2.11
C GLY A 209 -2.84 11.19 3.63
N LEU A 210 -2.18 10.30 4.40
CA LEU A 210 -1.89 10.54 5.82
C LEU A 210 -1.08 11.83 6.02
N ALA A 211 -1.47 12.64 7.00
CA ALA A 211 -0.67 13.75 7.46
C ALA A 211 0.74 13.25 7.86
N VAL A 212 1.77 14.04 7.52
CA VAL A 212 3.19 13.67 7.70
C VAL A 212 3.50 13.27 9.15
N LEU A 213 2.85 13.92 10.12
CA LEU A 213 3.00 13.63 11.55
C LEU A 213 2.41 12.26 11.93
N ASP A 214 1.23 11.92 11.42
CA ASP A 214 0.56 10.65 11.71
C ASP A 214 1.32 9.48 11.06
N ARG A 215 1.83 9.71 9.84
CA ARG A 215 2.74 8.75 9.19
C ARG A 215 4.01 8.54 9.98
N ALA A 216 4.60 9.60 10.55
CA ALA A 216 5.79 9.49 11.40
C ALA A 216 5.50 8.77 12.73
N ILE A 217 4.34 9.03 13.36
CA ILE A 217 3.92 8.37 14.60
C ILE A 217 3.67 6.88 14.36
N LEU A 218 2.95 6.52 13.29
CA LEU A 218 2.67 5.14 12.93
C LEU A 218 3.96 4.40 12.52
N ALA A 219 4.87 5.07 11.82
CA ALA A 219 6.18 4.52 11.48
C ALA A 219 7.06 4.31 12.74
N GLY A 220 6.98 5.21 13.72
CA GLY A 220 7.59 5.05 15.04
C GLY A 220 7.01 3.84 15.79
N ARG A 221 5.69 3.72 15.84
CA ARG A 221 4.99 2.60 16.50
C ARG A 221 5.30 1.25 15.83
N ARG A 222 5.44 1.21 14.50
CA ARG A 222 5.89 0.01 13.76
C ARG A 222 7.32 -0.37 14.15
N ARG A 223 8.24 0.60 14.26
CA ARG A 223 9.63 0.37 14.73
C ARG A 223 9.68 -0.19 16.14
N GLU A 224 8.88 0.36 17.06
CA GLU A 224 8.79 -0.13 18.45
C GLU A 224 8.25 -1.56 18.55
N LEU A 225 7.22 -1.91 17.76
CA LEU A 225 6.66 -3.27 17.72
C LEU A 225 7.66 -4.29 17.14
N LEU A 226 8.41 -3.91 16.10
CA LEU A 226 9.47 -4.74 15.54
C LEU A 226 10.62 -4.96 16.54
N ALA A 227 11.02 -3.90 17.26
CA ALA A 227 12.03 -3.99 18.31
C ALA A 227 11.55 -4.86 19.49
N ALA A 228 10.29 -4.72 19.90
CA ALA A 228 9.67 -5.56 20.92
C ALA A 228 9.64 -7.03 20.51
N ARG A 229 9.29 -7.33 19.24
CA ARG A 229 9.32 -8.69 18.68
C ARG A 229 10.73 -9.30 18.73
N TRP A 230 11.72 -8.53 18.32
CA TRP A 230 13.12 -8.94 18.32
C TRP A 230 13.63 -9.21 19.75
N LEU A 231 13.30 -8.32 20.69
CA LEU A 231 13.70 -8.44 22.10
C LEU A 231 13.06 -9.66 22.77
N LEU A 232 11.77 -9.90 22.51
CA LEU A 232 11.01 -11.05 23.01
C LEU A 232 11.59 -12.38 22.49
N ASN A 233 11.98 -12.42 21.21
CA ASN A 233 12.66 -13.57 20.61
C ASN A 233 14.09 -13.76 21.10
N ARG A 234 14.74 -12.73 21.65
CA ARG A 234 16.13 -12.84 22.16
C ARG A 234 16.20 -13.16 23.66
N LEU A 235 15.24 -12.68 24.44
CA LEU A 235 15.21 -12.85 25.91
C LEU A 235 14.52 -14.15 26.37
N LEU A 236 13.64 -14.73 25.55
CA LEU A 236 12.85 -15.91 25.95
C LEU A 236 13.27 -17.22 25.26
N VAL A 237 14.40 -17.25 24.55
CA VAL A 237 14.99 -18.45 23.95
C VAL A 237 15.78 -19.24 25.00
N SER A 238 15.61 -20.56 25.04
CA SER A 238 16.33 -21.47 25.94
C SER A 238 17.77 -21.70 25.48
N SER A 239 18.73 -21.78 26.42
CA SER A 239 20.10 -22.21 26.16
C SER A 239 20.19 -23.63 25.58
N GLN A 240 19.18 -24.49 25.78
CA GLN A 240 19.13 -25.86 25.24
C GLN A 240 18.80 -25.93 23.74
N GLU A 241 18.11 -24.95 23.15
CA GLU A 241 17.77 -24.94 21.71
C GLU A 241 18.92 -24.43 20.80
N ARG A 242 20.02 -23.91 21.39
CA ARG A 242 21.22 -23.54 20.62
C ARG A 242 22.12 -24.73 20.26
N GLN A 243 21.94 -25.88 20.90
CA GLN A 243 22.86 -27.03 20.73
C GLN A 243 22.41 -28.07 19.69
N GLU A 244 21.17 -28.05 19.19
CA GLU A 244 20.71 -29.03 18.18
C GLU A 244 21.21 -28.77 16.74
N LYS A 245 22.06 -27.76 16.52
CA LYS A 245 22.64 -27.46 15.18
C LYS A 245 24.01 -28.07 14.91
N HIS A 246 24.55 -28.95 15.75
CA HIS A 246 25.80 -29.67 15.47
C HIS A 246 25.66 -31.17 15.73
N ILE A 247 25.61 -31.96 14.66
CA ILE A 247 25.91 -33.41 14.68
C ILE A 247 27.12 -33.63 13.77
N PRO A 248 28.20 -34.28 14.25
CA PRO A 248 29.38 -34.60 13.44
C PRO A 248 29.20 -35.89 12.62
N VAL A 249 29.86 -35.91 11.46
CA VAL A 249 29.91 -36.97 10.45
C VAL A 249 30.59 -38.24 11.00
N ALA A 250 30.00 -39.41 10.77
CA ALA A 250 30.69 -40.71 10.85
C ALA A 250 30.08 -41.72 9.84
N ASP A 251 30.98 -42.56 9.31
CA ASP A 251 30.93 -43.35 8.07
C ASP A 251 29.77 -44.37 7.88
N GLU A 252 29.32 -44.50 6.62
CA GLU A 252 28.50 -45.62 6.11
C GLU A 252 29.38 -46.69 5.40
N PRO A 253 29.05 -47.99 5.50
CA PRO A 253 29.39 -49.00 4.50
C PRO A 253 28.18 -49.36 3.59
N PRO A 254 28.41 -50.05 2.44
CA PRO A 254 27.54 -49.89 1.28
C PRO A 254 26.58 -51.06 0.93
N LEU A 255 25.54 -50.70 0.17
CA LEU A 255 24.88 -51.40 -0.96
C LEU A 255 23.84 -52.54 -0.73
N THR A 256 22.55 -52.15 -0.88
CA THR A 256 21.49 -52.65 -1.83
C THR A 256 21.02 -54.12 -1.84
N PRO A 257 19.93 -54.48 -2.56
CA PRO A 257 18.59 -53.87 -2.70
C PRO A 257 17.46 -54.93 -2.60
N LEU A 258 16.17 -54.52 -2.47
CA LEU A 258 15.04 -55.09 -3.25
C LEU A 258 13.67 -54.50 -2.83
N LEU A 259 13.12 -53.72 -3.76
CA LEU A 259 11.73 -53.61 -4.20
C LEU A 259 10.61 -53.94 -3.21
N SER A 260 9.78 -52.93 -2.91
CA SER A 260 8.33 -53.05 -3.05
C SER A 260 7.70 -51.68 -3.21
N SER A 261 6.97 -51.57 -4.31
CA SER A 261 6.17 -50.46 -4.81
C SER A 261 5.15 -49.94 -3.79
N ALA A 262 5.19 -48.63 -3.53
CA ALA A 262 4.03 -47.86 -3.10
C ALA A 262 3.96 -46.61 -3.97
N ILE A 263 2.78 -46.45 -4.56
CA ILE A 263 2.39 -45.48 -5.59
C ILE A 263 2.74 -44.05 -5.16
N GLU A 264 3.61 -43.42 -5.94
CA GLU A 264 3.84 -41.98 -5.94
C GLU A 264 2.55 -41.27 -6.35
N GLN A 265 1.84 -40.65 -5.40
CA GLN A 265 1.13 -39.42 -5.72
C GLN A 265 2.17 -38.31 -5.84
N ARG A 266 2.70 -38.19 -7.06
CA ARG A 266 3.44 -37.01 -7.50
C ARG A 266 2.56 -35.80 -7.25
N GLN A 267 2.95 -34.98 -6.28
CA GLN A 267 2.63 -33.56 -6.31
C GLN A 267 3.12 -33.05 -7.68
N THR A 268 2.17 -32.66 -8.52
CA THR A 268 2.41 -32.04 -9.80
C THR A 268 3.25 -30.80 -9.58
N VAL A 269 4.54 -30.89 -9.92
CA VAL A 269 5.42 -29.75 -10.12
C VAL A 269 4.75 -28.87 -11.17
N SER A 270 4.28 -27.69 -10.78
CA SER A 270 3.88 -26.63 -11.71
C SER A 270 5.02 -26.42 -12.72
N PRO A 271 4.74 -26.24 -14.02
CA PRO A 271 5.80 -26.10 -15.01
C PRO A 271 6.69 -24.91 -14.63
N LEU A 272 8.01 -25.12 -14.60
CA LEU A 272 8.96 -24.00 -14.54
C LEU A 272 8.58 -23.01 -15.63
N LEU A 273 8.11 -21.82 -15.26
CA LEU A 273 7.95 -20.72 -16.21
C LEU A 273 9.32 -20.51 -16.85
N SER A 274 9.42 -20.37 -18.16
CA SER A 274 10.68 -19.96 -18.77
C SER A 274 10.96 -18.49 -18.41
N PRO A 275 12.23 -18.03 -18.36
CA PRO A 275 12.54 -16.62 -18.14
C PRO A 275 11.82 -15.70 -19.14
N GLY A 276 11.62 -16.15 -20.37
CA GLY A 276 10.86 -15.45 -21.39
C GLY A 276 9.36 -15.28 -21.07
N THR A 277 8.70 -16.32 -20.54
CA THR A 277 7.29 -16.21 -20.12
C THR A 277 7.13 -15.23 -18.96
N LEU A 278 8.08 -15.22 -18.02
CA LEU A 278 8.09 -14.28 -16.91
C LEU A 278 8.25 -12.82 -17.38
N GLN A 279 9.22 -12.58 -18.26
CA GLN A 279 9.41 -11.26 -18.89
C GLN A 279 8.14 -10.81 -19.61
N SER A 280 7.55 -11.67 -20.45
CA SER A 280 6.35 -11.33 -21.23
C SER A 280 5.18 -10.92 -20.34
N ALA A 281 4.91 -11.65 -19.26
CA ALA A 281 3.84 -11.32 -18.32
C ALA A 281 4.07 -9.97 -17.62
N LEU A 282 5.31 -9.71 -17.19
CA LEU A 282 5.67 -8.48 -16.50
C LEU A 282 5.65 -7.27 -17.46
N PHE A 283 6.14 -7.45 -18.69
CA PHE A 283 6.17 -6.40 -19.71
C PHE A 283 4.76 -6.09 -20.19
N THR A 284 3.89 -7.09 -20.36
CA THR A 284 2.47 -6.89 -20.66
C THR A 284 1.78 -6.05 -19.58
N SER A 285 2.08 -6.33 -18.32
CA SER A 285 1.56 -5.54 -17.19
C SER A 285 2.07 -4.09 -17.24
N CYS A 286 3.35 -3.88 -17.52
CA CYS A 286 3.94 -2.54 -17.70
C CYS A 286 3.30 -1.78 -18.88
N VAL A 287 3.16 -2.44 -20.04
CA VAL A 287 2.51 -1.90 -21.25
C VAL A 287 1.07 -1.46 -20.95
N SER A 288 0.32 -2.25 -20.16
CA SER A 288 -1.04 -1.88 -19.76
C SER A 288 -1.07 -0.60 -18.92
N LYS A 289 -0.11 -0.43 -18.01
CA LYS A 289 -0.01 0.78 -17.19
C LYS A 289 0.47 1.99 -17.98
N LEU A 290 1.32 1.82 -19.00
CA LEU A 290 1.75 2.91 -19.88
C LEU A 290 0.58 3.55 -20.66
N GLN A 291 -0.58 2.90 -20.74
CA GLN A 291 -1.81 3.47 -21.29
C GLN A 291 -2.52 4.44 -20.33
N PHE A 292 -2.19 4.42 -19.04
CA PHE A 292 -2.68 5.42 -18.08
C PHE A 292 -2.12 6.81 -18.39
N SER A 293 -2.61 7.80 -17.62
CA SER A 293 -2.06 9.13 -17.70
C SER A 293 -0.60 9.15 -17.23
N LEU A 294 0.25 9.89 -17.95
CA LEU A 294 1.67 10.10 -17.63
C LEU A 294 1.95 11.52 -17.11
N ILE A 295 0.92 12.16 -16.56
CA ILE A 295 1.06 13.40 -15.81
C ILE A 295 1.83 13.09 -14.53
N ASN A 296 2.84 13.89 -14.20
CA ASN A 296 3.54 13.77 -12.94
C ASN A 296 2.67 14.33 -11.80
N VAL A 297 2.31 13.46 -10.84
CA VAL A 297 1.53 13.83 -9.65
C VAL A 297 2.39 13.85 -8.39
N THR A 298 3.71 13.78 -8.53
CA THR A 298 4.66 13.90 -7.43
C THR A 298 5.02 15.37 -7.18
N ASP A 299 5.60 15.64 -6.02
CA ASP A 299 6.12 16.97 -5.66
C ASP A 299 7.51 17.24 -6.29
N VAL A 300 8.04 16.32 -7.10
CA VAL A 300 9.39 16.40 -7.68
C VAL A 300 9.27 16.53 -9.19
N PRO A 301 9.85 17.57 -9.83
CA PRO A 301 9.80 17.71 -11.28
C PRO A 301 10.57 16.57 -11.98
N LEU A 302 10.00 16.00 -13.03
CA LEU A 302 10.68 15.00 -13.85
C LEU A 302 11.12 15.63 -15.16
N GLU A 303 12.31 15.28 -15.67
CA GLU A 303 12.86 15.84 -16.90
C GLU A 303 11.89 15.59 -18.07
N ILE A 304 11.26 14.42 -18.11
CA ILE A 304 10.24 14.06 -19.09
C ILE A 304 8.99 14.93 -19.04
N ASP A 305 8.76 15.74 -17.99
CA ASP A 305 7.58 16.62 -17.89
C ASP A 305 7.54 17.74 -18.92
N ILE A 306 8.68 18.03 -19.56
CA ILE A 306 8.70 18.97 -20.68
C ILE A 306 7.97 18.43 -21.92
N PHE A 307 7.90 17.11 -22.07
CA PHE A 307 7.30 16.47 -23.23
C PHE A 307 5.78 16.42 -23.17
N ARG A 308 5.17 16.41 -24.36
CA ARG A 308 3.78 15.99 -24.53
C ARG A 308 3.60 14.54 -24.11
N GLU A 309 2.40 14.19 -23.67
CA GLU A 309 2.08 12.87 -23.15
C GLU A 309 2.30 11.74 -24.18
N ASP A 310 2.00 11.99 -25.46
CA ASP A 310 2.29 11.06 -26.56
C ASP A 310 3.79 10.80 -26.70
N LYS A 311 4.63 11.84 -26.61
CA LYS A 311 6.08 11.74 -26.68
C LYS A 311 6.70 11.10 -25.44
N LYS A 312 6.15 11.34 -24.25
CA LYS A 312 6.54 10.59 -23.03
C LYS A 312 6.27 9.10 -23.22
N ARG A 313 5.08 8.75 -23.71
CA ARG A 313 4.67 7.35 -23.92
C ARG A 313 5.51 6.66 -24.98
N GLU A 314 5.77 7.32 -26.10
CA GLU A 314 6.66 6.84 -27.17
C GLU A 314 8.05 6.51 -26.63
N LEU A 315 8.65 7.42 -25.85
CA LEU A 315 9.96 7.21 -25.24
C LEU A 315 9.96 6.03 -24.26
N LEU A 316 8.97 5.93 -23.38
CA LEU A 316 8.89 4.83 -22.40
C LEU A 316 8.69 3.46 -23.08
N TYR A 317 7.89 3.40 -24.16
CA TYR A 317 7.76 2.18 -24.96
C TYR A 317 9.07 1.78 -25.64
N LEU A 318 9.78 2.76 -26.22
CA LEU A 318 11.07 2.52 -26.83
C LEU A 318 12.09 1.98 -25.82
N ILE A 319 12.17 2.57 -24.62
CA ILE A 319 13.08 2.08 -23.56
C ILE A 319 12.71 0.66 -23.14
N LEU A 320 11.42 0.35 -22.99
CA LEU A 320 10.97 -1.00 -22.66
C LEU A 320 11.34 -2.01 -23.77
N GLN A 321 11.23 -1.61 -25.03
CA GLN A 321 11.67 -2.43 -26.16
C GLN A 321 13.19 -2.66 -26.13
N LYS A 322 14.00 -1.61 -25.92
CA LYS A 322 15.46 -1.73 -25.82
C LYS A 322 15.91 -2.58 -24.64
N LEU A 323 15.19 -2.52 -23.53
CA LEU A 323 15.43 -3.41 -22.41
C LEU A 323 15.12 -4.87 -22.77
N ALA A 324 14.06 -5.13 -23.54
CA ALA A 324 13.77 -6.49 -24.02
C ALA A 324 14.90 -7.03 -24.88
N GLU A 325 15.36 -6.24 -25.86
CA GLU A 325 16.47 -6.57 -26.76
C GLU A 325 17.74 -6.87 -25.95
N GLN A 326 18.09 -6.01 -24.99
CA GLN A 326 19.26 -6.20 -24.12
C GLN A 326 19.15 -7.45 -23.26
N LEU A 327 17.97 -7.78 -22.71
CA LEU A 327 17.78 -9.00 -21.92
C LEU A 327 17.95 -10.26 -22.78
N ASP A 328 17.50 -10.24 -24.04
CA ASP A 328 17.68 -11.36 -24.97
C ASP A 328 19.16 -11.55 -25.36
N GLU A 329 19.89 -10.46 -25.58
CA GLU A 329 21.34 -10.49 -25.81
C GLU A 329 22.10 -11.08 -24.61
N LEU A 330 21.75 -10.67 -23.39
CA LEU A 330 22.36 -11.20 -22.16
C LEU A 330 22.08 -12.69 -21.94
N ARG A 331 20.89 -13.18 -22.33
CA ARG A 331 20.59 -14.62 -22.32
C ARG A 331 21.44 -15.35 -23.34
N ALA A 332 21.58 -14.81 -24.54
CA ALA A 332 22.40 -15.40 -25.60
C ALA A 332 23.89 -15.45 -25.20
N SER A 333 24.37 -14.45 -24.46
CA SER A 333 25.76 -14.38 -23.98
C SER A 333 26.05 -15.25 -22.76
N GLN A 334 25.04 -15.91 -22.16
CA GLN A 334 25.17 -16.75 -20.97
C GLN A 334 25.85 -16.05 -19.78
N ILE A 335 25.48 -14.79 -19.51
CA ILE A 335 26.01 -14.04 -18.36
C ILE A 335 25.73 -14.76 -17.04
N GLN A 336 26.67 -14.71 -16.10
CA GLN A 336 26.52 -15.29 -14.76
C GLN A 336 26.02 -14.26 -13.74
N LEU A 337 25.32 -14.73 -12.69
CA LEU A 337 24.73 -13.87 -11.65
C LEU A 337 25.77 -12.97 -10.94
N ASN A 338 26.98 -13.48 -10.70
CA ASN A 338 28.07 -12.73 -10.05
C ASN A 338 28.60 -11.57 -10.89
N GLN A 339 28.57 -11.68 -12.23
CA GLN A 339 29.05 -10.65 -13.15
C GLN A 339 28.11 -9.44 -13.24
N LEU A 340 26.84 -9.61 -12.89
CA LEU A 340 25.81 -8.59 -13.05
C LEU A 340 26.14 -7.29 -12.29
N ASN A 341 26.71 -7.41 -11.09
CA ASN A 341 27.11 -6.26 -10.28
C ASN A 341 28.22 -5.42 -10.94
N GLU A 342 29.09 -6.05 -11.74
CA GLU A 342 30.22 -5.40 -12.40
C GLU A 342 29.77 -4.68 -13.66
N VAL A 343 28.84 -5.27 -14.42
CA VAL A 343 28.38 -4.72 -15.70
C VAL A 343 27.17 -3.80 -15.59
N LYS A 344 26.48 -3.73 -14.44
CA LYS A 344 25.21 -2.98 -14.28
C LYS A 344 25.26 -1.54 -14.80
N ASN A 345 26.34 -0.81 -14.52
CA ASN A 345 26.44 0.61 -14.92
C ASN A 345 26.57 0.72 -16.44
N THR A 346 27.33 -0.20 -17.05
CA THR A 346 27.47 -0.31 -18.51
C THR A 346 26.13 -0.66 -19.15
N LEU A 347 25.39 -1.64 -18.60
CA LEU A 347 24.08 -2.04 -19.14
C LEU A 347 23.08 -0.88 -19.17
N ILE A 348 22.99 -0.09 -18.09
CA ILE A 348 22.10 1.07 -18.06
C ILE A 348 22.58 2.17 -19.01
N GLY A 349 23.89 2.37 -19.13
CA GLY A 349 24.48 3.32 -20.07
C GLY A 349 24.19 2.96 -21.53
N ASP A 350 24.34 1.68 -21.89
CA ASP A 350 24.03 1.14 -23.21
C ASP A 350 22.54 1.27 -23.53
N LEU A 351 21.68 0.98 -22.55
CA LEU A 351 20.23 1.15 -22.67
C LEU A 351 19.85 2.62 -22.94
N TRP A 352 20.45 3.55 -22.19
CA TRP A 352 20.27 4.98 -22.40
C TRP A 352 20.77 5.45 -23.77
N GLN A 353 21.95 5.01 -24.19
CA GLN A 353 22.52 5.36 -25.49
C GLN A 353 21.66 4.82 -26.65
N ALA A 354 21.17 3.59 -26.54
CA ALA A 354 20.24 3.01 -27.51
C ALA A 354 18.93 3.80 -27.58
N ALA A 355 18.36 4.16 -26.42
CA ALA A 355 17.14 4.96 -26.34
C ALA A 355 17.31 6.36 -26.96
N ILE A 356 18.41 7.07 -26.67
CA ILE A 356 18.71 8.36 -27.30
C ILE A 356 18.79 8.23 -28.83
N THR A 357 19.54 7.23 -29.30
CA THR A 357 19.83 7.06 -30.73
C THR A 357 18.55 6.83 -31.53
N ASP A 358 17.65 5.99 -31.02
CA ASP A 358 16.42 5.64 -31.72
C ASP A 358 15.33 6.71 -31.53
N PHE A 359 15.23 7.34 -30.35
CA PHE A 359 14.20 8.34 -30.09
C PHE A 359 14.40 9.63 -30.87
N PHE A 360 15.63 10.16 -30.90
CA PHE A 360 15.94 11.38 -31.65
C PHE A 360 16.29 11.12 -33.11
N GLY A 361 16.58 9.86 -33.47
CA GLY A 361 17.00 9.44 -34.79
C GLY A 361 18.50 9.62 -35.01
N LYS A 362 19.18 8.52 -35.33
CA LYS A 362 20.64 8.45 -35.51
C LYS A 362 21.26 9.55 -36.39
N PHE A 363 20.59 9.93 -37.47
CA PHE A 363 21.11 10.94 -38.42
C PHE A 363 20.36 12.27 -38.37
N SER A 364 19.55 12.47 -37.32
CA SER A 364 18.75 13.68 -37.16
C SER A 364 19.66 14.88 -36.90
N ARG A 365 19.41 15.96 -37.65
CA ARG A 365 20.19 17.18 -37.59
C ARG A 365 19.28 18.37 -37.33
N ILE A 366 19.75 19.27 -36.50
CA ILE A 366 19.06 20.51 -36.17
C ILE A 366 19.92 21.71 -36.54
N LYS A 367 19.27 22.77 -37.01
CA LYS A 367 19.94 24.00 -37.42
C LYS A 367 20.08 24.93 -36.21
N LEU A 368 21.30 25.11 -35.73
CA LEU A 368 21.63 26.01 -34.63
C LEU A 368 22.44 27.19 -35.18
N GLY A 369 21.77 28.32 -35.42
CA GLY A 369 22.36 29.45 -36.13
C GLY A 369 22.71 29.07 -37.58
N ASN A 370 24.00 29.13 -37.92
CA ASN A 370 24.52 28.77 -39.26
C ASN A 370 25.00 27.31 -39.37
N ASN A 371 25.03 26.57 -38.26
CA ASN A 371 25.59 25.22 -38.23
C ASN A 371 24.48 24.17 -38.16
N ASN A 372 24.65 23.06 -38.87
CA ASN A 372 23.81 21.87 -38.73
C ASN A 372 24.51 20.90 -37.78
N ILE A 373 23.90 20.65 -36.62
CA ILE A 373 24.46 19.81 -35.57
C ILE A 373 23.68 18.49 -35.53
N GLU A 374 24.39 17.38 -35.41
CA GLU A 374 23.79 16.05 -35.21
C GLU A 374 23.38 15.89 -33.74
N ILE A 375 22.07 15.66 -33.52
CA ILE A 375 21.46 15.72 -32.18
C ILE A 375 22.06 14.64 -31.26
N VAL A 376 22.14 13.40 -31.76
CA VAL A 376 22.62 12.25 -30.98
C VAL A 376 24.08 12.45 -30.55
N ASN A 377 24.95 12.85 -31.47
CA ASN A 377 26.36 13.10 -31.14
C ASN A 377 26.52 14.21 -30.10
N LEU A 378 25.70 15.27 -30.16
CA LEU A 378 25.71 16.34 -29.16
C LEU A 378 25.31 15.81 -27.78
N PHE A 379 24.29 14.95 -27.70
CA PHE A 379 23.82 14.41 -26.42
C PHE A 379 24.79 13.41 -25.81
N LEU A 380 25.43 12.58 -26.63
CA LEU A 380 26.43 11.60 -26.15
C LEU A 380 27.70 12.27 -25.59
N GLN A 381 28.01 13.51 -25.95
CA GLN A 381 29.11 14.26 -25.34
C GLN A 381 28.91 14.53 -23.84
N ASN A 382 27.68 14.46 -23.33
CA ASN A 382 27.36 14.67 -21.91
C ASN A 382 27.01 13.37 -21.17
N ALA A 383 27.44 12.22 -21.72
CA ALA A 383 27.18 10.91 -21.14
C ALA A 383 27.69 10.78 -19.69
N GLU A 384 28.84 11.38 -19.36
CA GLU A 384 29.43 11.28 -18.02
C GLU A 384 28.53 11.86 -16.92
N PHE A 385 27.96 13.05 -17.16
CA PHE A 385 27.04 13.67 -16.21
C PHE A 385 25.78 12.81 -16.03
N VAL A 386 25.15 12.40 -17.13
CA VAL A 386 23.92 11.60 -17.09
C VAL A 386 24.18 10.27 -16.39
N GLN A 387 25.30 9.61 -16.71
CA GLN A 387 25.70 8.37 -16.08
C GLN A 387 25.86 8.54 -14.56
N ARG A 388 26.59 9.56 -14.12
CA ARG A 388 26.89 9.78 -12.70
C ARG A 388 25.66 10.23 -11.91
N ASP A 389 24.92 11.20 -12.42
CA ASP A 389 23.90 11.93 -11.65
C ASP A 389 22.48 11.38 -11.80
N ILE A 390 22.23 10.55 -12.82
CA ILE A 390 20.93 9.94 -13.07
C ILE A 390 21.05 8.41 -13.09
N LEU A 391 21.80 7.84 -14.03
CA LEU A 391 21.75 6.39 -14.33
C LEU A 391 22.35 5.53 -13.21
N ASN A 392 23.52 5.89 -12.68
CA ASN A 392 24.17 5.16 -11.59
C ASN A 392 23.41 5.25 -10.26
N LYS A 393 22.48 6.20 -10.12
CA LYS A 393 21.63 6.36 -8.93
C LYS A 393 20.35 5.53 -9.00
N ILE A 394 20.05 4.88 -10.14
CA ILE A 394 18.86 4.04 -10.25
C ILE A 394 19.03 2.81 -9.36
N PRO A 395 18.18 2.62 -8.34
CA PRO A 395 18.34 1.54 -7.39
C PRO A 395 17.76 0.22 -7.91
N LEU A 396 18.14 -0.89 -7.27
CA LEU A 396 17.54 -2.22 -7.45
C LEU A 396 17.66 -2.82 -8.87
N ILE A 397 18.60 -2.34 -9.68
CA ILE A 397 18.81 -2.84 -11.05
C ILE A 397 19.29 -4.28 -11.06
N CYS A 398 20.22 -4.63 -10.17
CA CYS A 398 20.71 -5.99 -10.10
C CYS A 398 19.59 -6.98 -9.75
N GLU A 399 18.69 -6.59 -8.85
CA GLU A 399 17.53 -7.36 -8.44
C GLU A 399 16.55 -7.55 -9.60
N LEU A 400 16.28 -6.50 -10.38
CA LEU A 400 15.44 -6.58 -11.58
C LEU A 400 16.01 -7.56 -12.62
N TYR A 401 17.28 -7.39 -13.00
CA TYR A 401 17.93 -8.26 -13.99
C TYR A 401 18.08 -9.69 -13.45
N SER A 402 18.39 -9.85 -12.15
CA SER A 402 18.48 -11.18 -11.53
C SER A 402 17.15 -11.92 -11.54
N TYR A 403 16.04 -11.20 -11.35
CA TYR A 403 14.71 -11.75 -11.41
C TYR A 403 14.34 -12.16 -12.86
N LEU A 404 14.62 -11.30 -13.85
CA LEU A 404 14.24 -11.52 -15.25
C LEU A 404 15.12 -12.52 -16.02
N LEU A 405 16.40 -12.64 -15.66
CA LEU A 405 17.36 -13.54 -16.30
C LEU A 405 17.44 -14.90 -15.62
N PHE A 406 17.50 -14.90 -14.28
CA PHE A 406 17.83 -16.11 -13.50
C PHE A 406 16.70 -16.62 -12.61
N GLN A 407 15.54 -15.94 -12.58
CA GLN A 407 14.40 -16.33 -11.73
C GLN A 407 14.80 -16.44 -10.26
N THR A 408 15.57 -15.47 -9.79
CA THR A 408 15.95 -15.39 -8.38
C THR A 408 14.75 -14.98 -7.52
N GLU A 409 14.68 -15.53 -6.31
CA GLU A 409 13.71 -15.10 -5.30
C GLU A 409 13.97 -13.65 -4.89
N LEU A 410 12.90 -12.91 -4.62
CA LEU A 410 13.01 -11.50 -4.26
C LEU A 410 12.86 -11.34 -2.75
N ASN A 411 13.82 -10.67 -2.12
CA ASN A 411 13.76 -10.34 -0.71
C ASN A 411 12.97 -9.04 -0.49
N ILE A 412 11.81 -9.15 0.16
CA ILE A 412 10.93 -8.03 0.51
C ILE A 412 10.82 -7.97 2.03
N ASP A 413 11.19 -6.85 2.67
CA ASP A 413 11.14 -6.68 4.13
C ASP A 413 11.81 -7.84 4.92
N ASN A 414 12.96 -8.33 4.44
CA ASN A 414 13.70 -9.51 4.96
C ASN A 414 12.96 -10.85 4.85
N THR A 415 11.95 -10.94 3.99
CA THR A 415 11.22 -12.19 3.68
C THR A 415 11.50 -12.56 2.22
N SER A 416 11.90 -13.81 1.98
CA SER A 416 12.12 -14.31 0.61
C SER A 416 10.79 -14.70 -0.02
N TYR A 417 10.48 -14.12 -1.17
CA TYR A 417 9.27 -14.43 -1.93
C TYR A 417 9.59 -15.24 -3.19
N PRO A 418 8.88 -16.35 -3.45
CA PRO A 418 9.03 -17.11 -4.68
C PRO A 418 8.73 -16.26 -5.92
N VAL A 419 9.39 -16.55 -7.03
CA VAL A 419 9.31 -15.80 -8.30
C VAL A 419 7.87 -15.62 -8.80
N VAL A 420 7.02 -16.64 -8.62
CA VAL A 420 5.65 -16.68 -9.15
C VAL A 420 4.66 -15.87 -8.28
N SER A 421 5.05 -15.51 -7.06
CA SER A 421 4.21 -14.78 -6.10
C SER A 421 3.75 -13.43 -6.65
N ALA A 422 2.57 -12.98 -6.19
CA ALA A 422 2.02 -11.70 -6.59
C ALA A 422 2.87 -10.53 -6.07
N GLU A 423 3.43 -10.70 -4.88
CA GLU A 423 4.30 -9.73 -4.20
C GLU A 423 5.60 -9.51 -4.98
N ALA A 424 6.30 -10.58 -5.36
CA ALA A 424 7.52 -10.47 -6.16
C ALA A 424 7.24 -9.83 -7.52
N LYS A 425 6.16 -10.25 -8.20
CA LYS A 425 5.75 -9.63 -9.47
C LYS A 425 5.44 -8.14 -9.32
N SER A 426 4.68 -7.76 -8.30
CA SER A 426 4.32 -6.37 -8.05
C SER A 426 5.55 -5.51 -7.76
N GLN A 427 6.48 -6.00 -6.94
CA GLN A 427 7.68 -5.25 -6.62
C GLN A 427 8.64 -5.15 -7.80
N THR A 428 8.87 -6.22 -8.54
CA THR A 428 9.67 -6.18 -9.77
C THR A 428 9.04 -5.22 -10.79
N LEU A 429 7.71 -5.21 -10.91
CA LEU A 429 7.02 -4.26 -11.79
C LEU A 429 7.26 -2.80 -11.36
N MET A 430 7.23 -2.48 -10.07
CA MET A 430 7.58 -1.13 -9.58
C MET A 430 9.04 -0.76 -9.89
N ILE A 431 9.97 -1.71 -9.76
CA ILE A 431 11.39 -1.48 -10.09
C ILE A 431 11.56 -1.24 -11.59
N LEU A 432 10.85 -2.01 -12.44
CA LEU A 432 10.84 -1.81 -13.89
C LEU A 432 10.28 -0.42 -14.26
N GLU A 433 9.12 -0.05 -13.72
CA GLU A 433 8.52 1.27 -13.98
C GLU A 433 9.48 2.41 -13.62
N ASN A 434 10.14 2.29 -12.47
CA ASN A 434 11.14 3.26 -12.03
C ASN A 434 12.35 3.31 -12.98
N LEU A 435 12.87 2.16 -13.42
CA LEU A 435 13.95 2.11 -14.40
C LEU A 435 13.56 2.85 -15.69
N LEU A 436 12.38 2.56 -16.25
CA LEU A 436 11.92 3.21 -17.49
C LEU A 436 11.84 4.74 -17.33
N ILE A 437 11.23 5.22 -16.25
CA ILE A 437 11.07 6.65 -15.98
C ILE A 437 12.43 7.33 -15.79
N GLN A 438 13.36 6.71 -15.06
CA GLN A 438 14.67 7.28 -14.79
C GLN A 438 15.59 7.29 -16.02
N VAL A 439 15.55 6.25 -16.84
CA VAL A 439 16.26 6.25 -18.13
C VAL A 439 15.66 7.30 -19.06
N ALA A 440 14.34 7.45 -19.10
CA ALA A 440 13.67 8.49 -19.87
C ALA A 440 14.09 9.90 -19.39
N ASN A 441 14.19 10.11 -18.08
CA ASN A 441 14.74 11.36 -17.54
C ASN A 441 16.18 11.61 -18.02
N GLY A 442 17.01 10.57 -18.02
CA GLY A 442 18.36 10.61 -18.57
C GLY A 442 18.41 10.94 -20.07
N VAL A 443 17.46 10.45 -20.86
CA VAL A 443 17.34 10.77 -22.31
C VAL A 443 17.02 12.25 -22.52
N VAL A 444 16.16 12.82 -21.68
CA VAL A 444 15.69 14.21 -21.82
C VAL A 444 16.68 15.23 -21.25
N GLN A 445 17.53 14.84 -20.30
CA GLN A 445 18.42 15.78 -19.62
C GLN A 445 19.42 16.50 -20.57
N PRO A 446 20.11 15.84 -21.51
CA PRO A 446 20.97 16.53 -22.47
C PRO A 446 20.19 17.48 -23.37
N LEU A 447 18.97 17.11 -23.76
CA LEU A 447 18.09 17.96 -24.55
C LEU A 447 17.75 19.26 -23.81
N LEU A 448 17.47 19.19 -22.50
CA LEU A 448 17.23 20.37 -21.67
C LEU A 448 18.47 21.26 -21.47
N ASN A 449 19.67 20.70 -21.61
CA ASN A 449 20.90 21.48 -21.48
C ASN A 449 21.28 22.21 -22.77
N TYR A 450 21.10 21.55 -23.91
CA TYR A 450 21.65 22.06 -25.17
C TYR A 450 20.60 22.60 -26.14
N LEU A 451 19.40 22.01 -26.18
CA LEU A 451 18.41 22.28 -27.22
C LEU A 451 17.06 22.76 -26.68
N ALA A 452 17.00 23.17 -25.40
CA ALA A 452 15.75 23.54 -24.74
C ALA A 452 14.98 24.67 -25.46
N ASP A 453 15.69 25.68 -25.95
CA ASP A 453 15.08 26.85 -26.59
C ASP A 453 14.90 26.72 -28.12
N VAL A 454 15.26 25.58 -28.71
CA VAL A 454 15.20 25.43 -30.17
C VAL A 454 13.76 25.19 -30.64
N GLU A 455 13.25 26.06 -31.51
CA GLU A 455 11.84 26.04 -31.96
C GLU A 455 11.40 24.71 -32.58
N GLU A 456 12.27 24.07 -33.37
CA GLU A 456 11.98 22.76 -33.95
C GLU A 456 11.79 21.68 -32.87
N ILE A 457 12.55 21.74 -31.78
CA ILE A 457 12.37 20.85 -30.63
C ILE A 457 11.05 21.15 -29.91
N LYS A 458 10.77 22.43 -29.63
CA LYS A 458 9.54 22.84 -28.95
C LYS A 458 8.30 22.34 -29.69
N GLN A 459 8.27 22.54 -31.01
CA GLN A 459 7.13 22.14 -31.84
C GLN A 459 6.96 20.63 -31.92
N ASN A 460 8.05 19.86 -31.96
CA ASN A 460 8.01 18.41 -32.15
C ASN A 460 7.88 17.60 -30.85
N PHE A 461 8.30 18.16 -29.71
CA PHE A 461 8.38 17.40 -28.46
C PHE A 461 7.58 18.02 -27.30
N TYR A 462 7.47 19.35 -27.20
CA TYR A 462 7.06 19.98 -25.94
C TYR A 462 5.56 20.14 -25.77
N ASN A 463 5.15 20.09 -24.50
CA ASN A 463 3.79 20.42 -24.09
C ASN A 463 3.48 21.89 -24.40
N ARG A 464 2.25 22.17 -24.82
CA ARG A 464 1.77 23.53 -25.14
C ARG A 464 1.92 24.51 -23.98
N GLN A 465 1.88 24.01 -22.74
CA GLN A 465 2.05 24.79 -21.52
C GLN A 465 3.53 25.14 -21.21
N LEU A 466 4.49 24.59 -21.95
CA LEU A 466 5.93 24.78 -21.75
C LEU A 466 6.61 25.21 -23.06
N ILE A 467 5.99 26.12 -23.81
CA ILE A 467 6.52 26.62 -25.08
C ILE A 467 7.34 27.90 -24.87
N SER A 468 6.95 28.75 -23.91
CA SER A 468 7.64 30.02 -23.73
C SER A 468 9.03 29.80 -23.11
N THR A 469 10.02 30.56 -23.55
CA THR A 469 11.38 30.53 -22.97
C THR A 469 11.35 30.76 -21.46
N ARG A 470 10.43 31.59 -20.95
CA ARG A 470 10.28 31.81 -19.50
C ARG A 470 9.84 30.56 -18.75
N GLU A 471 8.89 29.80 -19.29
CA GLU A 471 8.42 28.56 -18.66
C GLU A 471 9.49 27.48 -18.70
N ILE A 472 10.21 27.36 -19.81
CA ILE A 472 11.34 26.44 -19.97
C ILE A 472 12.44 26.76 -18.96
N GLU A 473 12.83 28.02 -18.81
CA GLU A 473 13.83 28.44 -17.83
C GLU A 473 13.35 28.21 -16.38
N ARG A 474 12.07 28.46 -16.08
CA ARG A 474 11.51 28.11 -14.76
C ARG A 474 11.63 26.61 -14.50
N PHE A 475 11.21 25.78 -15.47
CA PHE A 475 11.28 24.33 -15.37
C PHE A 475 12.72 23.82 -15.17
N ARG A 476 13.70 24.34 -15.92
CA ARG A 476 15.13 24.01 -15.75
C ARG A 476 15.66 24.42 -14.37
N ASN A 477 15.20 25.55 -13.83
CA ASN A 477 15.54 25.98 -12.48
C ASN A 477 14.93 25.05 -11.42
N ASP A 478 13.68 24.62 -11.59
CA ASP A 478 13.03 23.67 -10.69
C ASP A 478 13.75 22.31 -10.69
N LEU A 479 14.18 21.81 -11.86
CA LEU A 479 15.03 20.63 -11.97
C LEU A 479 16.40 20.82 -11.29
N SER A 480 17.02 21.99 -11.46
CA SER A 480 18.28 22.32 -10.78
C SER A 480 18.13 22.29 -9.26
N TRP A 481 16.99 22.75 -8.74
CA TRP A 481 16.65 22.63 -7.33
C TRP A 481 16.42 21.18 -6.91
N LYS A 482 15.73 20.36 -7.70
CA LYS A 482 15.59 18.92 -7.47
C LYS A 482 16.94 18.25 -7.23
N TYR A 483 17.93 18.44 -8.11
CA TYR A 483 19.25 17.80 -7.95
C TYR A 483 19.93 18.22 -6.65
N ARG A 484 19.86 19.51 -6.29
CA ARG A 484 20.43 20.04 -5.04
C ARG A 484 19.74 19.45 -3.82
N PHE A 485 18.40 19.50 -3.76
CA PHE A 485 17.62 18.93 -2.66
C PHE A 485 17.82 17.42 -2.54
N SER A 486 17.91 16.71 -3.66
CA SER A 486 18.18 15.27 -3.67
C SER A 486 19.53 14.97 -3.04
N ASN A 487 20.61 15.60 -3.51
CA ASN A 487 21.97 15.32 -3.06
C ASN A 487 22.21 15.70 -1.59
N TYR A 488 21.56 16.77 -1.10
CA TYR A 488 21.82 17.30 0.24
C TYR A 488 20.81 16.87 1.30
N ILE A 489 19.56 16.58 0.93
CA ILE A 489 18.46 16.38 1.90
C ILE A 489 17.71 15.07 1.67
N ASN A 490 17.13 14.86 0.48
CA ASN A 490 16.22 13.74 0.26
C ASN A 490 16.95 12.39 0.23
N GLU A 491 18.08 12.30 -0.46
CA GLU A 491 18.87 11.06 -0.55
C GLU A 491 19.46 10.68 0.82
N PRO A 492 20.11 11.59 1.57
CA PRO A 492 20.58 11.28 2.92
C PRO A 492 19.45 10.85 3.87
N LYS A 493 18.29 11.50 3.77
CA LYS A 493 17.10 11.11 4.53
C LYS A 493 16.62 9.71 4.15
N ALA A 494 16.54 9.38 2.87
CA ALA A 494 16.13 8.06 2.39
C ALA A 494 17.11 6.96 2.82
N VAL A 495 18.42 7.24 2.78
CA VAL A 495 19.48 6.37 3.30
C VAL A 495 19.29 6.12 4.80
N PHE A 496 19.07 7.19 5.59
CA PHE A 496 18.81 7.09 7.03
C PHE A 496 17.54 6.29 7.36
N GLU A 497 16.48 6.48 6.58
CA GLU A 497 15.21 5.76 6.70
C GLU A 497 15.25 4.35 6.09
N SER A 498 16.40 3.91 5.54
CA SER A 498 16.60 2.59 4.89
C SER A 498 15.56 2.29 3.81
N ARG A 499 15.33 3.26 2.92
CA ARG A 499 14.38 3.13 1.82
C ARG A 499 14.91 3.68 0.51
N TYR A 500 14.37 3.15 -0.58
CA TYR A 500 14.44 3.76 -1.90
C TYR A 500 13.10 4.36 -2.25
N GLU A 501 13.11 5.58 -2.80
CA GLU A 501 11.94 6.18 -3.40
C GLU A 501 11.91 5.82 -4.88
N LEU A 502 10.80 5.24 -5.34
CA LEU A 502 10.62 4.74 -6.70
C LEU A 502 9.47 5.48 -7.37
N PHE A 503 9.63 5.76 -8.66
CA PHE A 503 8.52 6.25 -9.50
C PHE A 503 7.72 5.08 -10.07
N VAL A 504 6.39 5.18 -9.98
CA VAL A 504 5.45 4.16 -10.46
C VAL A 504 4.36 4.81 -11.29
N ILE A 505 3.82 4.05 -12.24
CA ILE A 505 2.74 4.48 -13.11
C ILE A 505 1.42 4.05 -12.47
N ALA A 506 0.69 5.03 -11.93
CA ALA A 506 -0.62 4.86 -11.32
C ALA A 506 -1.72 5.38 -12.27
N PRO A 507 -3.01 5.01 -12.05
CA PRO A 507 -4.10 5.46 -12.92
C PRO A 507 -4.24 6.99 -13.05
N ARG A 508 -3.78 7.75 -12.04
CA ARG A 508 -3.83 9.22 -12.02
C ARG A 508 -2.59 9.89 -12.63
N GLY A 509 -1.52 9.15 -12.91
CA GLY A 509 -0.23 9.75 -13.25
C GLY A 509 0.97 8.96 -12.75
N ILE A 510 2.15 9.53 -12.98
CA ILE A 510 3.40 9.08 -12.35
C ILE A 510 3.39 9.51 -10.89
N ALA A 511 3.45 8.54 -9.98
CA ALA A 511 3.45 8.72 -8.54
C ALA A 511 4.75 8.21 -7.92
N SER A 512 5.00 8.56 -6.65
CA SER A 512 6.12 8.02 -5.87
C SER A 512 5.65 6.98 -4.87
N THR A 513 6.45 5.93 -4.71
CA THR A 513 6.31 4.92 -3.67
C THR A 513 7.65 4.69 -3.00
N SER A 514 7.68 3.93 -1.90
CA SER A 514 8.93 3.61 -1.22
C SER A 514 9.06 2.13 -0.95
N VAL A 515 10.24 1.58 -1.20
CA VAL A 515 10.60 0.19 -0.92
C VAL A 515 11.70 0.18 0.13
N TYR A 516 11.55 -0.67 1.15
CA TYR A 516 12.58 -0.86 2.17
C TYR A 516 13.77 -1.63 1.59
N ALA A 517 14.99 -1.17 1.90
CA ALA A 517 16.22 -1.86 1.56
C ALA A 517 17.29 -1.53 2.61
N SER A 518 18.18 -2.49 2.90
CA SER A 518 19.30 -2.23 3.81
C SER A 518 20.32 -1.29 3.15
N ARG A 519 20.50 -0.09 3.70
CA ARG A 519 21.39 0.97 3.15
C ARG A 519 22.54 1.36 4.11
N ASN A 520 22.89 0.47 5.03
CA ASN A 520 23.92 0.73 6.06
C ASN A 520 25.29 1.11 5.48
N GLN A 521 25.70 0.48 4.37
CA GLN A 521 26.98 0.79 3.71
C GLN A 521 26.99 2.19 3.09
N GLU A 522 25.84 2.68 2.64
CA GLU A 522 25.70 4.02 2.06
C GLU A 522 25.64 5.08 3.16
N LEU A 523 24.96 4.79 4.26
CA LEU A 523 24.91 5.65 5.44
C LEU A 523 26.32 5.95 5.97
N GLY A 524 27.18 4.94 6.03
CA GLY A 524 28.58 5.10 6.44
C GLY A 524 29.47 5.87 5.47
N LYS A 525 29.04 6.08 4.21
CA LYS A 525 29.75 6.85 3.18
C LYS A 525 29.32 8.31 3.13
N LEU A 526 28.22 8.69 3.80
CA LEU A 526 27.76 10.07 3.84
C LEU A 526 28.79 10.96 4.53
N SER A 527 29.04 12.13 3.94
CA SER A 527 29.98 13.13 4.46
C SER A 527 29.41 14.53 4.30
N ASN A 528 29.98 15.52 4.99
CA ASN A 528 29.61 16.94 4.87
C ASN A 528 28.12 17.21 5.16
N ILE A 529 27.45 18.00 4.31
CA ILE A 529 26.05 18.39 4.45
C ILE A 529 25.12 17.17 4.57
N PRO A 530 25.20 16.14 3.71
CA PRO A 530 24.47 14.89 3.88
C PRO A 530 24.53 14.28 5.28
N LEU A 531 25.72 14.22 5.88
CA LEU A 531 25.93 13.69 7.23
C LEU A 531 25.29 14.60 8.29
N VAL A 532 25.40 15.92 8.13
CA VAL A 532 24.73 16.87 9.04
C VAL A 532 23.21 16.68 8.99
N VAL A 533 22.63 16.44 7.83
CA VAL A 533 21.19 16.17 7.70
C VAL A 533 20.79 14.90 8.44
N THR A 534 21.54 13.81 8.30
CA THR A 534 21.22 12.57 9.05
C THR A 534 21.40 12.74 10.55
N LEU A 535 22.44 13.46 11.00
CA LEU A 535 22.64 13.79 12.42
C LEU A 535 21.52 14.68 12.97
N LEU A 536 21.02 15.64 12.19
CA LEU A 536 19.88 16.47 12.58
C LEU A 536 18.60 15.65 12.69
N LEU A 537 18.38 14.69 11.79
CA LEU A 537 17.25 13.77 11.88
C LEU A 537 17.36 12.89 13.13
N GLU A 538 18.53 12.31 13.39
CA GLU A 538 18.80 11.52 14.61
C GLU A 538 18.61 12.35 15.89
N PHE A 539 19.12 13.57 15.92
CA PHE A 539 18.94 14.52 17.01
C PHE A 539 17.46 14.87 17.22
N SER A 540 16.73 15.09 16.12
CA SER A 540 15.29 15.36 16.17
C SER A 540 14.50 14.17 16.74
N ASP A 541 14.83 12.94 16.35
CA ASP A 541 14.22 11.72 16.86
C ASP A 541 14.57 11.51 18.35
N ALA A 542 15.78 11.90 18.78
CA ALA A 542 16.23 11.80 20.17
C ALA A 542 15.59 12.86 21.09
N ILE A 543 15.24 14.04 20.55
CA ILE A 543 14.71 15.18 21.33
C ILE A 543 13.20 15.28 21.26
N ALA A 544 12.56 14.89 20.16
CA ALA A 544 11.11 14.96 19.99
C ALA A 544 10.32 14.40 21.19
N PRO A 545 10.70 13.26 21.81
CA PRO A 545 10.00 12.76 23.00
C PRO A 545 10.13 13.69 24.22
N ARG A 546 11.31 14.29 24.42
CA ARG A 546 11.59 15.18 25.56
C ARG A 546 10.98 16.57 25.41
N LEU A 547 10.96 17.10 24.17
CA LEU A 547 10.33 18.39 23.91
C LEU A 547 8.80 18.29 24.02
N LYS A 548 8.20 17.19 23.52
CA LYS A 548 6.77 16.92 23.70
C LYS A 548 6.38 16.79 25.17
N SER A 549 7.21 16.18 26.01
CA SER A 549 6.93 16.06 27.45
C SER A 549 7.06 17.39 28.21
N LEU A 550 7.99 18.26 27.82
CA LEU A 550 8.08 19.61 28.38
C LEU A 550 6.89 20.48 27.97
N LEU A 551 6.45 20.38 26.71
CA LEU A 551 5.30 21.13 26.22
C LEU A 551 3.99 20.68 26.89
N SER A 552 3.80 19.37 27.11
CA SER A 552 2.63 18.86 27.83
C SER A 552 2.64 19.25 29.30
N PHE A 553 3.82 19.30 29.94
CA PHE A 553 3.98 19.82 31.29
C PHE A 553 3.61 21.32 31.38
N LEU A 554 4.13 22.16 30.48
CA LEU A 554 3.80 23.59 30.41
C LEU A 554 2.30 23.82 30.12
N GLY A 555 1.72 23.04 29.20
CA GLY A 555 0.30 23.07 28.90
C GLY A 555 -0.56 22.74 30.13
N SER A 556 -0.18 21.71 30.88
CA SER A 556 -0.85 21.36 32.14
C SER A 556 -0.72 22.48 33.20
N GLY A 557 0.42 23.16 33.27
CA GLY A 557 0.64 24.29 34.15
C GLY A 557 -0.22 25.50 33.79
N ILE A 558 -0.35 25.82 32.51
CA ILE A 558 -1.21 26.89 32.02
C ILE A 558 -2.69 26.59 32.30
N VAL A 559 -3.15 25.36 32.04
CA VAL A 559 -4.52 24.92 32.36
C VAL A 559 -4.77 24.98 33.86
N PHE A 560 -3.81 24.59 34.70
CA PHE A 560 -3.92 24.71 36.15
C PHE A 560 -4.05 26.17 36.59
N ILE A 561 -3.23 27.08 36.07
CA ILE A 561 -3.31 28.52 36.40
C ILE A 561 -4.66 29.09 35.99
N LEU A 562 -5.13 28.80 34.78
CA LEU A 562 -6.42 29.28 34.27
C LEU A 562 -7.61 28.75 35.08
N THR A 563 -7.61 27.46 35.41
CA THR A 563 -8.75 26.82 36.09
C THR A 563 -8.74 27.03 37.61
N GLN A 564 -7.59 26.84 38.26
CA GLN A 564 -7.50 26.85 39.72
C GLN A 564 -7.22 28.23 40.29
N ILE A 565 -6.38 29.04 39.66
CA ILE A 565 -6.01 30.35 40.20
C ILE A 565 -7.03 31.39 39.73
N ILE A 566 -7.19 31.53 38.41
CA ILE A 566 -8.08 32.54 37.84
C ILE A 566 -9.55 32.15 38.05
N GLY A 567 -9.91 30.89 37.75
CA GLY A 567 -11.27 30.39 37.91
C GLY A 567 -11.80 30.46 39.35
N ARG A 568 -10.99 30.08 40.35
CA ARG A 568 -11.38 30.23 41.77
C ARG A 568 -11.38 31.68 42.23
N GLY A 569 -10.45 32.51 41.73
CA GLY A 569 -10.43 33.94 42.01
C GLY A 569 -11.72 34.65 41.56
N LEU A 570 -12.13 34.42 40.31
CA LEU A 570 -13.41 34.93 39.77
C LEU A 570 -14.62 34.36 40.51
N GLY A 571 -14.60 33.08 40.87
CA GLY A 571 -15.68 32.45 41.65
C GLY A 571 -15.86 33.07 43.05
N LEU A 572 -14.77 33.45 43.72
CA LEU A 572 -14.82 34.14 45.01
C LEU A 572 -15.35 35.56 44.87
N ILE A 573 -14.94 36.29 43.83
CA ILE A 573 -15.45 37.64 43.54
C ILE A 573 -16.95 37.58 43.22
N GLY A 574 -17.38 36.63 42.38
CA GLY A 574 -18.80 36.41 42.07
C GLY A 574 -19.63 36.09 43.31
N ARG A 575 -19.12 35.23 44.21
CA ARG A 575 -19.77 34.96 45.50
C ARG A 575 -19.83 36.21 46.40
N GLY A 576 -18.79 37.02 46.44
CA GLY A 576 -18.76 38.28 47.18
C GLY A 576 -19.80 39.28 46.66
N ILE A 577 -19.95 39.40 45.34
CA ILE A 577 -20.96 40.27 44.71
C ILE A 577 -22.38 39.75 44.99
N LEU A 578 -22.62 38.44 44.87
CA LEU A 578 -23.93 37.85 45.19
C LEU A 578 -24.32 38.04 46.67
N GLN A 579 -23.37 37.93 47.59
CA GLN A 579 -23.60 38.20 49.01
C GLN A 579 -23.84 39.70 49.28
N GLY A 580 -23.18 40.59 48.54
CA GLY A 580 -23.40 42.04 48.59
C GLY A 580 -24.76 42.50 48.03
N ILE A 581 -25.29 41.82 47.01
CA ILE A 581 -26.61 42.14 46.43
C ILE A 581 -27.74 41.55 47.29
N GLY A 582 -27.52 40.39 47.91
CA GLY A 582 -28.50 39.77 48.80
C GLY A 582 -28.84 40.61 50.04
N SER A 583 -27.88 41.39 50.57
CA SER A 583 -28.11 42.26 51.72
C SER A 583 -28.91 43.53 51.39
N VAL A 584 -28.86 44.02 50.14
CA VAL A 584 -29.60 45.22 49.71
C VAL A 584 -31.09 44.90 49.51
N SER A 585 -31.45 43.72 49.01
CA SER A 585 -32.88 43.36 48.79
C SER A 585 -33.66 43.14 50.09
N LEU A 586 -32.98 42.82 51.20
CA LEU A 586 -33.63 42.70 52.51
C LEU A 586 -33.97 44.05 53.14
N LEU A 587 -33.25 45.12 52.77
CA LEU A 587 -33.58 46.48 53.22
C LEU A 587 -34.86 46.99 52.54
N GLU A 588 -35.03 46.69 51.25
CA GLU A 588 -36.20 47.13 50.46
C GLU A 588 -37.49 46.35 50.83
N LYS A 589 -37.35 45.07 51.20
CA LYS A 589 -38.48 44.24 51.64
C LYS A 589 -39.01 44.63 53.03
N ASN A 590 -38.19 45.24 53.88
CA ASN A 590 -38.64 45.80 55.17
C ASN A 590 -39.32 47.16 55.03
N LEU A 591 -38.92 47.99 54.05
CA LEU A 591 -39.59 49.27 53.78
C LEU A 591 -41.00 49.09 53.20
N ARG A 592 -41.22 48.09 52.35
CA ARG A 592 -42.56 47.76 51.82
C ARG A 592 -43.50 47.09 52.82
N ARG A 593 -42.98 46.52 53.93
CA ARG A 593 -43.81 45.85 54.95
C ARG A 593 -44.38 46.81 56.00
N ASN A 594 -43.86 48.04 56.07
CA ASN A 594 -44.35 49.08 56.97
C ASN A 594 -45.35 50.07 56.32
N SER A 595 -45.58 50.02 55.01
CA SER A 595 -46.62 50.87 54.36
C SER A 595 -48.03 50.26 54.39
N ASP A 596 -48.16 48.95 54.64
CA ASP A 596 -49.45 48.23 54.60
C ASP A 596 -50.04 47.93 55.99
N ARG A 597 -49.57 48.61 57.03
CA ARG A 597 -50.18 48.55 58.36
C ARG A 597 -50.46 49.95 58.90
N THR A 598 -51.75 50.24 58.97
CA THR A 598 -52.45 51.14 59.90
C THR A 598 -52.29 52.66 59.68
N LYS A 599 -53.31 53.53 59.64
CA LYS A 599 -54.76 53.48 59.98
C LYS A 599 -55.23 52.50 61.05
#